data_AF-A0A413RPP0-F1
#
_entry.id   AF-A0A413RPP0-F1
#
_cell.length_a   1.000
_cell.length_b   1.000
_cell.length_c   1.000
_cell.angle_alpha   90.00
_cell.angle_beta   90.00
_cell.angle_gamma   90.00
#
_symmetry.space_group_name_H-M   'P 1'
#
loop_
_entity.id
_entity.type
_entity.pdbx_description
1 polymer ?
#
loop_
_entity_poly.entity_id
_entity_poly.type
_entity_poly.pdbx_seq_one_letter_code
_entity_poly.pdbx_strand_id
1 'polypeptide(L)'
;MATTLAPVLSAFWDADRSWALETYEANGGYRGLRRALEMQAPDVVTMVKESGLRGRGGAGFPTGMKWGFLPAPDGGPRYLVVNADESEPGTCKDIPLMMASPQHLIEGVIITSYAIGCHHAFIYVRGEVLHVYRRLLKAVEEARAAGYVGTDILGSGYDLEITVHAGAGAYICGEETALLDSLEGLRGQPRLKPPFPAVAGLYARPTVVNNVESIASVPGIVVGGADWFKSMGTERSTGHGLFSLSGHVTNPGQYEAPLGITLRELLDMAGGMRGGRALKFWTPGGSSTPIFTAEHLDVPLDYESVGAAGSMLGTRALQIFDETTSVVRAVTRWTEFYKHESCGKCTPCREGTFWLAQVLQRIERGQGTPADIDLLLDLCDNILGRAFCALGDGATSPITSAVQYFREEFEAGCHTPADVLFPPERSALFDYKPRKALAGVHA
;
A
#
# COMPACT_ATOMS: atom_id res chain seq x y z
N MET A 1 9.06 12.15 24.69
CA MET A 1 10.39 11.69 24.23
C MET A 1 10.44 11.98 22.74
N ALA A 2 11.54 12.50 22.20
CA ALA A 2 11.65 12.70 20.76
C ALA A 2 11.61 11.32 20.10
N THR A 3 10.50 10.96 19.47
CA THR A 3 10.39 9.71 18.73
C THR A 3 11.23 9.86 17.47
N THR A 4 12.26 9.02 17.36
CA THR A 4 13.29 9.07 16.32
C THR A 4 12.80 8.31 15.10
N LEU A 5 12.98 8.86 13.90
CA LEU A 5 12.90 8.10 12.65
C LEU A 5 13.80 6.85 12.75
N ALA A 6 13.41 5.78 12.06
CA ALA A 6 14.16 4.52 12.01
C ALA A 6 14.57 4.22 10.57
N PRO A 7 15.51 4.99 10.00
CA PRO A 7 15.93 4.79 8.63
C PRO A 7 16.65 3.45 8.50
N VAL A 8 16.04 2.52 7.76
CA VAL A 8 16.58 1.20 7.40
C VAL A 8 16.56 1.08 5.88
N LEU A 9 15.37 1.11 5.28
CA LEU A 9 15.21 1.06 3.82
C LEU A 9 15.57 2.38 3.16
N SER A 10 15.41 3.49 3.90
CA SER A 10 15.67 4.86 3.46
C SER A 10 17.03 5.43 3.89
N ALA A 11 17.86 4.63 4.58
CA ALA A 11 19.07 5.09 5.27
C ALA A 11 20.10 5.80 4.39
N PHE A 12 20.11 5.54 3.08
CA PHE A 12 21.05 6.14 2.13
C PHE A 12 20.35 6.62 0.85
N TRP A 13 19.06 6.97 0.92
CA TRP A 13 18.34 7.49 -0.25
C TRP A 13 18.91 8.82 -0.78
N ASP A 14 19.60 9.56 0.07
CA ASP A 14 20.29 10.82 -0.23
C ASP A 14 21.70 10.63 -0.85
N ALA A 15 22.22 9.40 -0.87
CA ALA A 15 23.50 9.11 -1.51
C ALA A 15 23.46 9.37 -3.02
N ASP A 16 24.59 9.82 -3.57
CA ASP A 16 24.73 9.91 -5.03
C ASP A 16 24.55 8.52 -5.65
N ARG A 17 23.69 8.43 -6.65
CA ARG A 17 23.29 7.16 -7.27
C ARG A 17 22.90 6.10 -6.23
N SER A 18 22.06 6.46 -5.26
CA SER A 18 21.53 5.55 -4.22
C SER A 18 20.98 4.21 -4.74
N TRP A 19 20.55 4.19 -6.01
CA TRP A 19 19.98 3.02 -6.66
C TRP A 19 20.99 2.01 -7.20
N ALA A 20 22.27 2.36 -7.25
CA ALA A 20 23.30 1.54 -7.88
C ALA A 20 23.76 0.40 -6.97
N LEU A 21 24.13 -0.74 -7.57
CA LEU A 21 24.67 -1.89 -6.86
C LEU A 21 25.86 -1.52 -5.95
N GLU A 22 26.81 -0.72 -6.44
CA GLU A 22 28.02 -0.38 -5.69
C GLU A 22 27.68 0.43 -4.43
N THR A 23 26.72 1.35 -4.52
CA THR A 23 26.24 2.12 -3.37
C THR A 23 25.57 1.20 -2.34
N TYR A 24 24.80 0.20 -2.80
CA TYR A 24 24.18 -0.77 -1.92
C TYR A 24 25.21 -1.63 -1.17
N GLU A 25 26.20 -2.18 -1.88
CA GLU A 25 27.27 -2.99 -1.27
C GLU A 25 28.12 -2.19 -0.29
N ALA A 26 28.47 -0.95 -0.62
CA ALA A 26 29.23 -0.05 0.25
C ALA A 26 28.54 0.21 1.60
N ASN A 27 27.20 0.14 1.62
CA ASN A 27 26.37 0.30 2.82
C ASN A 27 25.96 -1.04 3.46
N GLY A 28 26.65 -2.13 3.11
CA GLY A 28 26.43 -3.44 3.72
C GLY A 28 25.36 -4.30 3.05
N GLY A 29 24.94 -3.95 1.83
CA GLY A 29 24.08 -4.78 0.99
C GLY A 29 24.63 -6.19 0.76
N TYR A 30 23.75 -7.16 0.54
CA TYR A 30 24.03 -8.58 0.36
C TYR A 30 24.66 -9.31 1.58
N ARG A 31 24.82 -8.65 2.72
CA ARG A 31 25.18 -9.32 3.99
C ARG A 31 24.06 -10.24 4.46
N GLY A 32 22.80 -9.84 4.27
CA GLY A 32 21.64 -10.66 4.60
C GLY A 32 21.59 -11.92 3.75
N LEU A 33 21.85 -11.78 2.44
CA LEU A 33 21.93 -12.92 1.53
C LEU A 33 23.02 -13.91 1.95
N ARG A 34 24.25 -13.43 2.19
CA ARG A 34 25.37 -14.29 2.61
C ARG A 34 25.03 -15.07 3.88
N ARG A 35 24.46 -14.40 4.87
CA ARG A 35 24.00 -15.05 6.11
C ARG A 35 22.86 -16.04 5.87
N ALA A 36 21.88 -15.70 5.01
CA ALA A 36 20.75 -16.58 4.73
C ALA A 36 21.21 -17.91 4.09
N LEU A 37 22.22 -17.87 3.22
CA LEU A 37 22.78 -19.06 2.57
C LEU A 37 23.60 -19.96 3.51
N GLU A 38 24.06 -19.43 4.65
CA GLU A 38 24.72 -20.21 5.71
C GLU A 38 23.69 -20.90 6.64
N MET A 39 22.43 -20.50 6.58
CA MET A 39 21.33 -21.06 7.36
C MET A 39 20.60 -22.14 6.56
N GLN A 40 19.81 -22.99 7.22
CA GLN A 40 18.83 -23.81 6.50
C GLN A 40 17.61 -22.95 6.14
N ALA A 41 17.02 -23.15 4.95
CA ALA A 41 15.83 -22.41 4.51
C ALA A 41 14.68 -22.34 5.55
N PRO A 42 14.33 -23.44 6.27
CA PRO A 42 13.31 -23.37 7.34
C PRO A 42 13.67 -22.45 8.52
N ASP A 43 14.97 -22.28 8.81
CA ASP A 43 15.42 -21.38 9.88
C ASP A 43 15.20 -19.91 9.49
N VAL A 44 15.35 -19.58 8.20
CA VAL A 44 15.03 -18.24 7.68
C VAL A 44 13.52 -17.96 7.80
N VAL A 45 12.67 -18.94 7.46
CA VAL A 45 11.21 -18.82 7.65
C VAL A 45 10.86 -18.62 9.13
N THR A 46 11.51 -19.39 10.01
CA THR A 46 11.30 -19.30 11.46
C THR A 46 11.72 -17.93 11.98
N MET A 47 12.89 -17.42 11.58
CA MET A 47 13.36 -16.10 11.96
C MET A 47 12.40 -14.97 11.52
N VAL A 48 11.87 -15.03 10.30
CA VAL A 48 10.89 -14.03 9.82
C VAL A 48 9.57 -14.16 10.57
N LYS A 49 9.11 -15.37 10.88
CA LYS A 49 7.93 -15.60 11.73
C LYS A 49 8.14 -15.02 13.13
N GLU A 50 9.29 -15.28 13.73
CA GLU A 50 9.64 -14.80 15.06
C GLU A 50 9.83 -13.30 15.10
N SER A 51 10.28 -12.65 14.04
CA SER A 51 10.39 -11.19 13.96
C SER A 51 9.05 -10.47 14.16
N GLY A 52 7.94 -11.15 13.87
CA GLY A 52 6.61 -10.53 13.89
C GLY A 52 6.29 -9.69 12.66
N LEU A 53 7.10 -9.75 11.59
CA LEU A 53 6.85 -9.02 10.34
C LEU A 53 5.43 -9.29 9.80
N ARG A 54 4.62 -8.25 9.75
CA ARG A 54 3.29 -8.25 9.12
C ARG A 54 3.35 -7.65 7.72
N GLY A 55 2.45 -8.11 6.85
CA GLY A 55 2.38 -7.68 5.46
C GLY A 55 2.14 -6.17 5.33
N ARG A 56 2.94 -5.49 4.51
CA ARG A 56 2.93 -4.03 4.33
C ARG A 56 2.06 -3.55 3.16
N GLY A 57 1.34 -4.46 2.51
CA GLY A 57 0.42 -4.17 1.40
C GLY A 57 -1.03 -3.94 1.81
N GLY A 58 -1.32 -3.60 3.08
CA GLY A 58 -2.67 -3.29 3.56
C GLY A 58 -3.32 -4.35 4.44
N ALA A 59 -3.20 -5.64 4.12
CA ALA A 59 -3.89 -6.70 4.87
C ALA A 59 -3.28 -6.99 6.26
N GLY A 60 -2.01 -6.63 6.51
CA GLY A 60 -1.37 -6.85 7.80
C GLY A 60 -1.21 -8.32 8.22
N PHE A 61 -1.27 -9.28 7.29
CA PHE A 61 -1.14 -10.70 7.62
C PHE A 61 0.31 -11.06 8.02
N PRO A 62 0.56 -11.90 9.05
CA PRO A 62 1.92 -12.28 9.45
C PRO A 62 2.70 -13.00 8.33
N THR A 63 3.80 -12.42 7.87
CA THR A 63 4.53 -12.85 6.67
C THR A 63 5.16 -14.23 6.84
N GLY A 64 5.83 -14.50 7.97
CA GLY A 64 6.41 -15.82 8.23
C GLY A 64 5.36 -16.93 8.37
N MET A 65 4.15 -16.60 8.87
CA MET A 65 3.03 -17.55 8.86
C MET A 65 2.54 -17.83 7.43
N LYS A 66 2.45 -16.79 6.59
CA LYS A 66 2.06 -16.92 5.19
C LYS A 66 2.97 -17.87 4.43
N TRP A 67 4.28 -17.78 4.67
CA TRP A 67 5.27 -18.68 4.07
C TRP A 67 5.09 -20.13 4.52
N GLY A 68 4.72 -20.34 5.80
CA GLY A 68 4.43 -21.66 6.37
C GLY A 68 3.18 -22.35 5.83
N PHE A 69 2.35 -21.68 5.03
CA PHE A 69 1.19 -22.30 4.37
C PHE A 69 1.54 -23.05 3.08
N LEU A 70 2.77 -22.94 2.61
CA LEU A 70 3.21 -23.73 1.46
C LEU A 70 3.17 -25.22 1.81
N PRO A 71 2.65 -26.09 0.92
CA PRO A 71 2.68 -27.53 1.12
C PRO A 71 4.13 -28.05 1.15
N ALA A 72 4.32 -29.32 1.49
CA ALA A 72 5.63 -29.97 1.30
C ALA A 72 6.05 -29.95 -0.18
N PRO A 73 7.36 -29.94 -0.51
CA PRO A 73 7.80 -29.97 -1.90
C PRO A 73 7.29 -31.23 -2.60
N ASP A 74 6.63 -31.06 -3.75
CA ASP A 74 6.12 -32.13 -4.60
C ASP A 74 7.02 -32.37 -5.83
N GLY A 75 8.17 -31.71 -5.89
CA GLY A 75 9.11 -31.75 -7.02
C GLY A 75 8.77 -30.79 -8.17
N GLY A 76 7.60 -30.14 -8.15
CA GLY A 76 7.24 -29.11 -9.13
C GLY A 76 7.64 -27.70 -8.69
N PRO A 77 7.52 -26.70 -9.58
CA PRO A 77 7.92 -25.33 -9.26
C PRO A 77 7.02 -24.73 -8.18
N ARG A 78 7.62 -23.79 -7.44
CA ARG A 78 6.98 -22.82 -6.55
C ARG A 78 7.31 -21.43 -7.07
N TYR A 79 6.50 -20.44 -6.72
CA TYR A 79 6.73 -19.06 -7.15
C TYR A 79 6.69 -18.09 -5.99
N LEU A 80 7.57 -17.10 -6.05
CA LEU A 80 7.41 -15.85 -5.32
C LEU A 80 6.86 -14.80 -6.29
N VAL A 81 5.82 -14.09 -5.90
CA VAL A 81 5.33 -12.93 -6.65
C VAL A 81 5.37 -11.70 -5.74
N VAL A 82 6.23 -10.75 -6.09
CA VAL A 82 6.26 -9.43 -5.45
C VAL A 82 5.17 -8.57 -6.06
N ASN A 83 4.23 -8.15 -5.22
CA ASN A 83 3.22 -7.16 -5.56
C ASN A 83 3.82 -5.75 -5.44
N ALA A 84 4.21 -5.20 -6.58
CA ALA A 84 4.66 -3.82 -6.78
C ALA A 84 3.60 -2.98 -7.54
N ASP A 85 2.33 -3.41 -7.52
CA ASP A 85 1.20 -2.62 -8.01
C ASP A 85 0.72 -1.65 -6.92
N GLU A 86 1.50 -0.58 -6.72
CA GLU A 86 1.17 0.50 -5.79
C GLU A 86 0.14 1.44 -6.42
N SER A 87 -1.14 1.09 -6.31
CA SER A 87 -2.23 1.77 -7.01
C SER A 87 -3.28 2.41 -6.10
N GLU A 88 -3.23 2.17 -4.78
CA GLU A 88 -4.14 2.81 -3.83
C GLU A 88 -3.86 4.33 -3.72
N PRO A 89 -4.91 5.19 -3.76
CA PRO A 89 -4.74 6.63 -3.59
C PRO A 89 -4.02 7.01 -2.30
N GLY A 90 -3.00 7.86 -2.44
CA GLY A 90 -2.15 8.32 -1.33
C GLY A 90 -0.98 7.39 -1.01
N THR A 91 -0.99 6.14 -1.48
CA THR A 91 0.10 5.19 -1.26
C THR A 91 1.25 5.49 -2.21
N CYS A 92 2.41 5.81 -1.64
CA CYS A 92 3.60 6.22 -2.39
C CYS A 92 4.88 5.83 -1.63
N LYS A 93 4.96 4.60 -1.13
CA LYS A 93 6.10 4.08 -0.34
C LYS A 93 6.97 3.12 -1.15
N ASP A 94 6.36 2.29 -2.01
CA ASP A 94 7.04 1.23 -2.74
C ASP A 94 7.71 1.80 -4.00
N ILE A 95 7.05 2.71 -4.71
CA ILE A 95 7.62 3.41 -5.88
C ILE A 95 8.92 4.15 -5.52
N PRO A 96 8.98 5.04 -4.51
CA PRO A 96 10.23 5.71 -4.17
C PRO A 96 11.30 4.73 -3.68
N LEU A 97 10.94 3.68 -2.93
CA LEU A 97 11.87 2.63 -2.53
C LEU A 97 12.50 1.94 -3.75
N MET A 98 11.69 1.51 -4.72
CA MET A 98 12.22 0.87 -5.93
C MET A 98 12.98 1.85 -6.83
N MET A 99 12.69 3.15 -6.78
CA MET A 99 13.45 4.17 -7.51
C MET A 99 14.81 4.45 -6.88
N ALA A 100 14.86 4.58 -5.55
CA ALA A 100 16.01 5.03 -4.78
C ALA A 100 16.91 3.87 -4.34
N SER A 101 16.35 2.70 -4.05
CA SER A 101 17.12 1.55 -3.54
C SER A 101 16.52 0.21 -3.98
N PRO A 102 16.49 -0.08 -5.30
CA PRO A 102 15.93 -1.33 -5.82
C PRO A 102 16.65 -2.58 -5.29
N GLN A 103 17.94 -2.49 -4.95
CA GLN A 103 18.71 -3.65 -4.51
C GLN A 103 18.28 -4.21 -3.16
N HIS A 104 17.68 -3.40 -2.27
CA HIS A 104 17.01 -3.91 -1.07
C HIS A 104 15.90 -4.91 -1.42
N LEU A 105 15.09 -4.59 -2.43
CA LEU A 105 14.05 -5.50 -2.90
C LEU A 105 14.66 -6.74 -3.55
N ILE A 106 15.69 -6.59 -4.39
CA ILE A 106 16.33 -7.72 -5.07
C ILE A 106 16.94 -8.69 -4.04
N GLU A 107 17.68 -8.20 -3.05
CA GLU A 107 18.21 -9.04 -1.98
C GLU A 107 17.09 -9.74 -1.19
N GLY A 108 16.03 -9.00 -0.86
CA GLY A 108 14.85 -9.57 -0.18
C GLY A 108 14.17 -10.67 -1.00
N VAL A 109 14.08 -10.50 -2.32
CA VAL A 109 13.56 -11.52 -3.25
C VAL A 109 14.41 -12.77 -3.19
N ILE A 110 15.74 -12.65 -3.28
CA ILE A 110 16.64 -13.81 -3.25
C ILE A 110 16.51 -14.58 -1.94
N ILE A 111 16.57 -13.88 -0.79
CA ILE A 111 16.46 -14.50 0.53
C ILE A 111 15.10 -15.19 0.71
N THR A 112 14.02 -14.51 0.31
CA THR A 112 12.66 -15.07 0.43
C THR A 112 12.50 -16.28 -0.46
N SER A 113 12.98 -16.22 -1.70
CA SER A 113 12.93 -17.32 -2.64
C SER A 113 13.69 -18.55 -2.16
N TYR A 114 14.87 -18.35 -1.58
CA TYR A 114 15.64 -19.40 -0.91
C TYR A 114 14.83 -20.03 0.25
N ALA A 115 14.29 -19.19 1.14
CA ALA A 115 13.55 -19.63 2.32
C ALA A 115 12.31 -20.48 1.97
N ILE A 116 11.61 -20.17 0.89
CA ILE A 116 10.41 -20.89 0.46
C ILE A 116 10.67 -22.01 -0.55
N GLY A 117 11.93 -22.18 -0.98
CA GLY A 117 12.34 -23.18 -1.96
C GLY A 117 11.74 -22.93 -3.35
N CYS A 118 11.70 -21.68 -3.80
CA CYS A 118 11.34 -21.34 -5.19
C CYS A 118 12.59 -20.96 -5.99
N HIS A 119 12.57 -21.24 -7.30
CA HIS A 119 13.69 -20.95 -8.22
C HIS A 119 13.31 -19.92 -9.29
N HIS A 120 12.09 -19.39 -9.23
CA HIS A 120 11.61 -18.33 -10.12
C HIS A 120 10.73 -17.37 -9.34
N ALA A 121 11.14 -16.09 -9.32
CA ALA A 121 10.40 -15.00 -8.73
C ALA A 121 9.91 -14.01 -9.79
N PHE A 122 8.74 -13.43 -9.56
CA PHE A 122 8.16 -12.38 -10.37
C PHE A 122 8.04 -11.09 -9.57
N ILE A 123 8.34 -9.95 -10.19
CA ILE A 123 8.03 -8.63 -9.65
C ILE A 123 6.99 -8.01 -10.59
N TYR A 124 5.74 -7.93 -10.12
CA TYR A 124 4.64 -7.34 -10.87
C TYR A 124 4.54 -5.86 -10.51
N VAL A 125 4.99 -4.97 -11.39
CA VAL A 125 5.00 -3.52 -11.19
C VAL A 125 3.91 -2.85 -12.01
N ARG A 126 3.25 -1.82 -11.47
CA ARG A 126 2.21 -1.09 -12.22
C ARG A 126 2.73 -0.47 -13.52
N GLY A 127 1.86 -0.31 -14.51
CA GLY A 127 2.22 0.13 -15.86
C GLY A 127 2.65 1.59 -15.98
N GLU A 128 2.23 2.44 -15.04
CA GLU A 128 2.45 3.90 -15.10
C GLU A 128 3.88 4.31 -14.74
N VAL A 129 4.65 3.43 -14.08
CA VAL A 129 5.94 3.78 -13.48
C VAL A 129 7.12 3.30 -14.32
N LEU A 130 7.18 3.74 -15.58
CA LEU A 130 8.21 3.34 -16.54
C LEU A 130 9.65 3.47 -16.01
N HIS A 131 9.94 4.53 -15.26
CA HIS A 131 11.27 4.73 -14.68
C HIS A 131 11.60 3.71 -13.59
N VAL A 132 10.63 3.33 -12.75
CA VAL A 132 10.78 2.25 -11.76
C VAL A 132 11.02 0.93 -12.47
N TYR A 133 10.23 0.62 -13.51
CA TYR A 133 10.39 -0.61 -14.26
C TYR A 133 11.79 -0.75 -14.86
N ARG A 134 12.29 0.32 -15.51
CA ARG A 134 13.67 0.37 -16.02
C ARG A 134 14.71 0.22 -14.90
N ARG A 135 14.45 0.82 -13.73
CA ARG A 135 15.34 0.73 -12.57
C ARG A 135 15.43 -0.70 -12.04
N LEU A 136 14.30 -1.39 -11.91
CA LEU A 136 14.26 -2.78 -11.47
C LEU A 136 14.94 -3.72 -12.47
N LEU A 137 14.67 -3.56 -13.77
CA LEU A 137 15.35 -4.33 -14.82
C LEU A 137 16.87 -4.18 -14.71
N LYS A 138 17.35 -2.94 -14.51
CA LYS A 138 18.78 -2.67 -14.35
C LYS A 138 19.35 -3.28 -13.07
N ALA A 139 18.64 -3.19 -11.95
CA ALA A 139 19.08 -3.77 -10.69
C ALA A 139 19.19 -5.31 -10.76
N VAL A 140 18.25 -5.98 -11.43
CA VAL A 140 18.31 -7.42 -11.70
C VAL A 140 19.50 -7.77 -12.59
N GLU A 141 19.77 -6.98 -13.63
CA GLU A 141 20.95 -7.16 -14.50
C GLU A 141 22.26 -7.01 -13.70
N GLU A 142 22.38 -5.96 -12.88
CA GLU A 142 23.54 -5.72 -12.02
C GLU A 142 23.75 -6.87 -11.03
N ALA A 143 22.69 -7.30 -10.34
CA ALA A 143 22.74 -8.42 -9.41
C ALA A 143 23.15 -9.73 -10.10
N ARG A 144 22.70 -9.96 -11.34
CA ARG A 144 23.12 -11.11 -12.15
C ARG A 144 24.59 -11.03 -12.53
N ALA A 145 25.06 -9.87 -12.98
CA ALA A 145 26.46 -9.66 -13.34
C ALA A 145 27.41 -9.85 -12.15
N ALA A 146 26.97 -9.52 -10.94
CA ALA A 146 27.71 -9.71 -9.70
C ALA A 146 27.59 -11.13 -9.08
N GLY A 147 26.81 -12.03 -9.69
CA GLY A 147 26.63 -13.41 -9.20
C GLY A 147 25.66 -13.57 -8.03
N TYR A 148 24.80 -12.57 -7.78
CA TYR A 148 23.74 -12.64 -6.76
C TYR A 148 22.43 -13.24 -7.29
N VAL A 149 22.25 -13.28 -8.62
CA VAL A 149 21.09 -13.88 -9.31
C VAL A 149 21.61 -14.74 -10.46
N GLY A 150 20.97 -15.87 -10.73
CA GLY A 150 21.38 -16.81 -11.76
C GLY A 150 21.61 -18.21 -11.18
N THR A 151 22.61 -18.90 -11.71
CA THR A 151 22.96 -20.28 -11.30
C THR A 151 24.03 -20.27 -10.22
N ASP A 152 23.92 -21.19 -9.27
CA ASP A 152 24.88 -21.43 -8.18
C ASP A 152 25.26 -20.14 -7.45
N ILE A 153 24.25 -19.43 -6.95
CA ILE A 153 24.39 -18.11 -6.32
C ILE A 153 25.41 -18.19 -5.19
N LEU A 154 26.52 -17.47 -5.34
CA LEU A 154 27.65 -17.45 -4.40
C LEU A 154 28.23 -18.85 -4.06
N GLY A 155 28.10 -19.84 -4.96
CA GLY A 155 28.62 -21.20 -4.74
C GLY A 155 27.76 -22.04 -3.79
N SER A 156 26.50 -21.66 -3.56
CA SER A 156 25.60 -22.32 -2.60
C SER A 156 24.85 -23.55 -3.15
N GLY A 157 24.91 -23.79 -4.46
CA GLY A 157 24.08 -24.77 -5.16
C GLY A 157 22.62 -24.33 -5.35
N TYR A 158 22.27 -23.08 -5.03
CA TYR A 158 20.93 -22.52 -5.21
C TYR A 158 20.86 -21.62 -6.46
N ASP A 159 19.85 -21.87 -7.29
CA ASP A 159 19.58 -21.13 -8.52
C ASP A 159 18.33 -20.24 -8.35
N LEU A 160 18.34 -19.05 -8.96
CA LEU A 160 17.15 -18.18 -9.01
C LEU A 160 17.10 -17.37 -10.30
N GLU A 161 15.92 -17.37 -10.92
CA GLU A 161 15.53 -16.43 -11.97
C GLU A 161 14.55 -15.37 -11.42
N ILE A 162 14.72 -14.11 -11.84
CA ILE A 162 13.83 -13.00 -11.46
C ILE A 162 13.28 -12.35 -12.73
N THR A 163 11.96 -12.36 -12.88
CA THR A 163 11.26 -11.70 -13.99
C THR A 163 10.52 -10.46 -13.50
N VAL A 164 10.87 -9.30 -14.07
CA VAL A 164 10.12 -8.05 -13.83
C VAL A 164 9.03 -7.91 -14.90
N HIS A 165 7.78 -7.87 -14.48
CA HIS A 165 6.60 -7.77 -15.34
C HIS A 165 5.89 -6.45 -15.10
N ALA A 166 5.65 -5.68 -16.15
CA ALA A 166 4.88 -4.44 -16.07
C ALA A 166 3.40 -4.71 -16.34
N GLY A 167 2.53 -4.25 -15.45
CA GLY A 167 1.08 -4.23 -15.64
C GLY A 167 0.62 -3.13 -16.60
N ALA A 168 -0.68 -2.85 -16.61
CA ALA A 168 -1.30 -1.94 -17.59
C ALA A 168 -2.30 -0.94 -16.97
N GLY A 169 -2.12 -0.57 -15.71
CA GLY A 169 -2.90 0.49 -15.07
C GLY A 169 -4.28 0.06 -14.59
N ALA A 170 -4.32 -0.84 -13.61
CA ALA A 170 -5.57 -1.28 -13.00
C ALA A 170 -5.33 -1.60 -11.52
N TYR A 171 -5.91 -0.78 -10.62
CA TYR A 171 -5.77 -0.93 -9.16
C TYR A 171 -6.22 -2.31 -8.66
N ILE A 172 -7.23 -2.91 -9.30
CA ILE A 172 -7.67 -4.25 -8.92
C ILE A 172 -6.57 -5.31 -9.12
N CYS A 173 -5.59 -5.08 -9.99
CA CYS A 173 -4.45 -5.99 -10.17
C CYS A 173 -3.46 -5.94 -8.99
N GLY A 174 -3.61 -5.00 -8.06
CA GLY A 174 -2.94 -5.03 -6.75
C GLY A 174 -3.59 -5.99 -5.75
N GLU A 175 -4.79 -6.51 -6.02
CA GLU A 175 -5.35 -7.60 -5.20
C GLU A 175 -4.59 -8.90 -5.48
N GLU A 176 -4.19 -9.60 -4.42
CA GLU A 176 -3.29 -10.75 -4.47
C GLU A 176 -3.64 -11.78 -5.55
N THR A 177 -4.91 -12.15 -5.71
CA THR A 177 -5.32 -13.18 -6.67
C THR A 177 -5.62 -12.64 -8.07
N ALA A 178 -6.11 -11.41 -8.17
CA ALA A 178 -6.27 -10.72 -9.45
C ALA A 178 -4.92 -10.45 -10.12
N LEU A 179 -3.89 -10.16 -9.32
CA LEU A 179 -2.51 -10.02 -9.78
C LEU A 179 -2.03 -11.29 -10.50
N LEU A 180 -2.30 -12.46 -9.92
CA LEU A 180 -1.93 -13.74 -10.50
C LEU A 180 -2.62 -13.97 -11.85
N ASP A 181 -3.93 -13.71 -11.95
CA ASP A 181 -4.65 -13.79 -13.22
C ASP A 181 -4.07 -12.84 -14.27
N SER A 182 -3.78 -11.59 -13.87
CA SER A 182 -3.17 -10.61 -14.78
C SER A 182 -1.80 -11.05 -15.27
N LEU A 183 -0.95 -11.58 -14.37
CA LEU A 183 0.38 -12.08 -14.69
C LEU A 183 0.33 -13.32 -15.62
N GLU A 184 -0.72 -14.14 -15.51
CA GLU A 184 -0.96 -15.30 -16.40
C GLU A 184 -1.50 -14.91 -17.79
N GLY A 185 -1.76 -13.61 -18.03
CA GLY A 185 -2.36 -13.13 -19.27
C GLY A 185 -3.88 -13.25 -19.32
N LEU A 186 -4.53 -13.51 -18.18
CA LEU A 186 -5.98 -13.43 -18.02
C LEU A 186 -6.38 -11.99 -17.65
N ARG A 187 -7.68 -11.74 -17.58
CA ARG A 187 -8.19 -10.47 -17.03
C ARG A 187 -7.90 -10.44 -15.53
N GLY A 188 -7.37 -9.33 -15.01
CA GLY A 188 -7.11 -9.13 -13.57
C GLY A 188 -8.39 -9.12 -12.72
N GLN A 189 -8.94 -10.31 -12.46
CA GLN A 189 -10.12 -10.52 -11.64
C GLN A 189 -9.75 -11.43 -10.47
N PRO A 190 -10.20 -11.14 -9.24
CA PRO A 190 -9.84 -11.97 -8.10
C PRO A 190 -10.33 -13.42 -8.26
N ARG A 191 -9.55 -14.38 -7.77
CA ARG A 191 -9.89 -15.81 -7.75
C ARG A 191 -10.72 -16.18 -6.54
N LEU A 192 -11.50 -17.26 -6.65
CA LEU A 192 -12.25 -17.80 -5.51
C LEU A 192 -11.26 -18.36 -4.47
N LYS A 193 -11.48 -18.03 -3.20
CA LYS A 193 -10.77 -18.61 -2.06
C LYS A 193 -11.79 -19.50 -1.31
N PRO A 194 -11.52 -20.79 -1.04
CA PRO A 194 -10.38 -21.63 -1.49
C PRO A 194 -10.45 -22.08 -2.98
N PRO A 195 -9.32 -22.57 -3.57
CA PRO A 195 -8.00 -22.76 -2.94
C PRO A 195 -7.22 -21.45 -2.78
N PHE A 196 -6.42 -21.36 -1.71
CA PHE A 196 -5.53 -20.22 -1.49
C PHE A 196 -4.28 -20.29 -2.39
N PRO A 197 -3.63 -19.15 -2.71
CA PRO A 197 -2.45 -19.11 -3.56
C PRO A 197 -1.29 -20.00 -3.08
N ALA A 198 -1.15 -20.19 -1.77
CA ALA A 198 -0.13 -21.05 -1.18
C ALA A 198 -0.27 -22.53 -1.63
N VAL A 199 -1.48 -22.96 -2.01
CA VAL A 199 -1.74 -24.30 -2.55
C VAL A 199 -1.76 -24.27 -4.08
N ALA A 200 -2.54 -23.34 -4.65
CA ALA A 200 -2.70 -23.20 -6.10
C ALA A 200 -2.79 -21.72 -6.48
N GLY A 201 -1.64 -21.11 -6.76
CA GLY A 201 -1.49 -19.73 -7.20
C GLY A 201 -1.09 -19.63 -8.66
N LEU A 202 0.04 -18.97 -8.94
CA LEU A 202 0.55 -18.74 -10.28
C LEU A 202 0.75 -20.08 -11.02
N TYR A 203 0.17 -20.20 -12.21
CA TYR A 203 0.16 -21.42 -13.03
C TYR A 203 -0.36 -22.66 -12.29
N ALA A 204 -1.30 -22.46 -11.36
CA ALA A 204 -1.83 -23.48 -10.46
C ALA A 204 -0.75 -24.15 -9.58
N ARG A 205 0.35 -23.45 -9.30
CA ARG A 205 1.45 -23.92 -8.44
C ARG A 205 1.51 -23.16 -7.12
N PRO A 206 2.09 -23.74 -6.05
CA PRO A 206 2.25 -23.06 -4.77
C PRO A 206 2.95 -21.72 -4.93
N THR A 207 2.27 -20.65 -4.55
CA THR A 207 2.74 -19.27 -4.75
C THR A 207 2.56 -18.44 -3.50
N VAL A 208 3.59 -17.67 -3.16
CA VAL A 208 3.50 -16.64 -2.13
C VAL A 208 3.48 -15.28 -2.80
N VAL A 209 2.47 -14.47 -2.48
CA VAL A 209 2.42 -13.06 -2.91
C VAL A 209 2.76 -12.14 -1.74
N ASN A 210 3.74 -11.25 -1.89
CA ASN A 210 4.11 -10.30 -0.84
C ASN A 210 4.32 -8.90 -1.43
N ASN A 211 4.00 -7.87 -0.65
CA ASN A 211 4.27 -6.48 -1.03
C ASN A 211 5.78 -6.18 -1.04
N VAL A 212 6.19 -5.20 -1.85
CA VAL A 212 7.58 -4.73 -1.99
C VAL A 212 8.22 -4.45 -0.64
N GLU A 213 7.62 -3.60 0.20
CA GLU A 213 8.22 -3.23 1.48
C GLU A 213 8.37 -4.44 2.42
N SER A 214 7.42 -5.38 2.41
CA SER A 214 7.55 -6.62 3.20
C SER A 214 8.79 -7.42 2.81
N ILE A 215 9.04 -7.57 1.52
CA ILE A 215 10.21 -8.31 1.02
C ILE A 215 11.50 -7.51 1.24
N ALA A 216 11.48 -6.21 1.03
CA ALA A 216 12.64 -5.33 1.25
C ALA A 216 13.05 -5.25 2.73
N SER A 217 12.15 -5.53 3.69
CA SER A 217 12.49 -5.62 5.11
C SER A 217 13.22 -6.92 5.50
N VAL A 218 13.14 -7.98 4.69
CA VAL A 218 13.70 -9.30 5.02
C VAL A 218 15.23 -9.29 5.20
N PRO A 219 16.05 -8.63 4.35
CA PRO A 219 17.50 -8.57 4.54
C PRO A 219 17.90 -8.01 5.91
N GLY A 220 17.26 -6.92 6.34
CA GLY A 220 17.50 -6.32 7.66
C GLY A 220 17.19 -7.29 8.80
N ILE A 221 16.08 -8.03 8.70
CA ILE A 221 15.71 -9.05 9.69
C ILE A 221 16.75 -10.17 9.75
N VAL A 222 17.25 -10.65 8.61
CA VAL A 222 18.26 -11.70 8.59
C VAL A 222 19.57 -11.21 9.20
N VAL A 223 19.98 -9.97 8.93
CA VAL A 223 21.22 -9.38 9.49
C VAL A 223 21.08 -9.10 10.99
N GLY A 224 20.00 -8.45 11.43
CA GLY A 224 19.81 -8.02 12.82
C GLY A 224 19.22 -9.10 13.73
N GLY A 225 18.57 -10.12 13.18
CA GLY A 225 17.78 -11.10 13.91
C GLY A 225 16.37 -10.60 14.27
N ALA A 226 15.54 -11.53 14.76
CA ALA A 226 14.15 -11.25 15.13
C ALA A 226 14.03 -10.21 16.25
N ASP A 227 14.92 -10.25 17.25
CA ASP A 227 14.89 -9.34 18.40
C ASP A 227 15.25 -7.91 18.01
N TRP A 228 16.17 -7.71 17.06
CA TRP A 228 16.44 -6.39 16.49
C TRP A 228 15.19 -5.81 15.84
N PHE A 229 14.46 -6.60 15.05
CA PHE A 229 13.24 -6.12 14.41
C PHE A 229 12.13 -5.81 15.43
N LYS A 230 11.99 -6.64 16.48
CA LYS A 230 11.08 -6.42 17.62
C LYS A 230 11.42 -5.22 18.49
N SER A 231 12.70 -4.81 18.50
CA SER A 231 13.11 -3.62 19.27
C SER A 231 12.52 -2.33 18.70
N MET A 232 12.00 -2.38 17.47
CA MET A 232 11.21 -1.34 16.83
C MET A 232 9.73 -1.73 16.85
N GLY A 233 8.85 -0.74 16.98
CA GLY A 233 7.41 -0.95 16.94
C GLY A 233 6.78 -1.12 18.32
N THR A 234 5.55 -1.62 18.34
CA THR A 234 4.84 -2.01 19.56
C THR A 234 4.84 -3.52 19.73
N GLU A 235 4.40 -4.03 20.89
CA GLU A 235 4.44 -5.46 21.24
C GLU A 235 3.82 -6.37 20.16
N ARG A 236 2.74 -5.92 19.53
CA ARG A 236 1.97 -6.69 18.53
C ARG A 236 2.17 -6.23 17.09
N SER A 237 2.83 -5.09 16.92
CA SER A 237 3.10 -4.46 15.64
C SER A 237 4.57 -4.09 15.57
N THR A 238 5.40 -5.07 15.22
CA THR A 238 6.85 -4.94 15.28
C THR A 238 7.44 -4.34 14.01
N GLY A 239 8.65 -3.82 14.17
CA GLY A 239 9.46 -3.26 13.11
C GLY A 239 9.18 -1.81 12.77
N HIS A 240 9.78 -1.40 11.67
CA HIS A 240 9.63 -0.10 11.06
C HIS A 240 8.74 -0.18 9.81
N GLY A 241 8.46 0.98 9.25
CA GLY A 241 8.14 1.09 7.84
C GLY A 241 7.92 2.52 7.38
N LEU A 242 7.56 2.64 6.11
CA LEU A 242 7.39 3.92 5.44
C LEU A 242 5.97 4.45 5.65
N PHE A 243 5.88 5.66 6.20
CA PHE A 243 4.66 6.45 6.32
C PHE A 243 4.67 7.53 5.23
N SER A 244 3.71 7.45 4.31
CA SER A 244 3.59 8.38 3.19
C SER A 244 2.68 9.55 3.57
N LEU A 245 3.24 10.72 3.84
CA LEU A 245 2.49 11.94 4.11
C LEU A 245 2.18 12.66 2.81
N SER A 246 0.89 12.92 2.56
CA SER A 246 0.41 13.65 1.38
C SER A 246 -0.74 14.60 1.74
N GLY A 247 -1.07 15.52 0.83
CA GLY A 247 -2.13 16.49 1.03
C GLY A 247 -1.64 17.81 1.63
N HIS A 248 -2.37 18.38 2.59
CA HIS A 248 -2.20 19.73 3.12
C HIS A 248 -1.16 19.81 4.25
N VAL A 249 0.05 19.33 3.96
CA VAL A 249 1.21 19.31 4.86
C VAL A 249 2.30 20.24 4.32
N THR A 250 3.11 20.84 5.20
CA THR A 250 4.20 21.74 4.78
C THR A 250 5.28 21.00 3.98
N ASN A 251 5.79 19.87 4.48
CA ASN A 251 6.77 19.02 3.81
C ASN A 251 6.22 17.58 3.64
N PRO A 252 5.34 17.33 2.64
CA PRO A 252 4.87 15.98 2.35
C PRO A 252 6.04 15.11 1.86
N GLY A 253 5.96 13.80 2.08
CA GLY A 253 7.05 12.89 1.75
C GLY A 253 6.96 11.54 2.44
N GLN A 254 8.07 10.82 2.40
CA GLN A 254 8.21 9.51 3.04
C GLN A 254 8.97 9.65 4.35
N TYR A 255 8.41 9.10 5.41
CA TYR A 255 9.01 9.09 6.74
C TYR A 255 9.13 7.64 7.19
N GLU A 256 10.36 7.15 7.36
CA GLU A 256 10.58 5.80 7.86
C GLU A 256 10.68 5.82 9.39
N ALA A 257 9.74 5.16 10.06
CA ALA A 257 9.66 5.17 11.51
C ALA A 257 9.25 3.81 12.08
N PRO A 258 9.50 3.56 13.38
CA PRO A 258 8.91 2.43 14.09
C PRO A 258 7.37 2.51 14.05
N LEU A 259 6.70 1.34 14.01
CA LEU A 259 5.26 1.31 14.21
C LEU A 259 4.87 1.85 15.59
N GLY A 260 3.75 2.56 15.66
CA GLY A 260 3.31 3.24 16.89
C GLY A 260 3.70 4.73 16.96
N ILE A 261 4.49 5.25 16.02
CA ILE A 261 4.61 6.71 15.83
C ILE A 261 3.21 7.32 15.60
N THR A 262 2.98 8.54 16.06
CA THR A 262 1.70 9.23 15.92
C THR A 262 1.69 10.16 14.71
N LEU A 263 0.49 10.53 14.21
CA LEU A 263 0.41 11.57 13.17
C LEU A 263 0.93 12.92 13.70
N ARG A 264 0.74 13.23 14.99
CA ARG A 264 1.28 14.45 15.60
C ARG A 264 2.80 14.56 15.41
N GLU A 265 3.52 13.50 15.76
CA GLU A 265 4.99 13.47 15.63
C GLU A 265 5.43 13.59 14.17
N LEU A 266 4.73 12.91 13.25
CA LEU A 266 5.01 13.01 11.82
C LEU A 266 4.74 14.41 11.27
N LEU A 267 3.67 15.08 11.71
CA LEU A 267 3.38 16.46 11.34
C LEU A 267 4.42 17.43 11.92
N ASP A 268 4.86 17.23 13.16
CA ASP A 268 5.91 18.05 13.77
C ASP A 268 7.21 17.97 12.96
N MET A 269 7.58 16.77 12.48
CA MET A 269 8.73 16.58 11.59
C MET A 269 8.51 17.19 10.21
N ALA A 270 7.28 17.11 9.68
CA ALA A 270 6.92 17.65 8.38
C ALA A 270 6.74 19.18 8.36
N GLY A 271 6.95 19.88 9.48
CA GLY A 271 6.76 21.32 9.59
C GLY A 271 5.28 21.75 9.70
N GLY A 272 4.43 20.84 10.18
CA GLY A 272 3.02 21.05 10.46
C GLY A 272 2.12 21.06 9.22
N MET A 273 0.88 21.51 9.44
CA MET A 273 -0.10 21.73 8.39
C MET A 273 0.31 22.89 7.48
N ARG A 274 0.04 22.75 6.18
CA ARG A 274 0.36 23.76 5.18
C ARG A 274 -0.25 25.11 5.56
N GLY A 275 0.59 26.14 5.68
CA GLY A 275 0.16 27.50 6.01
C GLY A 275 -0.39 27.67 7.42
N GLY A 276 -0.10 26.75 8.35
CA GLY A 276 -0.59 26.81 9.74
C GLY A 276 -2.09 26.59 9.89
N ARG A 277 -2.73 25.99 8.88
CA ARG A 277 -4.16 25.68 8.85
C ARG A 277 -4.53 24.56 9.84
N ALA A 278 -5.80 24.46 10.16
CA ALA A 278 -6.32 23.44 11.05
C ALA A 278 -6.51 22.11 10.31
N LEU A 279 -6.12 21.01 10.95
CA LEU A 279 -6.43 19.68 10.45
C LEU A 279 -7.94 19.43 10.52
N LYS A 280 -8.53 18.99 9.40
CA LYS A 280 -9.94 18.60 9.35
C LYS A 280 -10.10 17.09 9.47
N PHE A 281 -9.52 16.34 8.54
CA PHE A 281 -9.54 14.89 8.54
C PHE A 281 -8.32 14.31 7.81
N TRP A 282 -8.09 13.01 7.98
CA TRP A 282 -7.01 12.28 7.35
C TRP A 282 -7.31 10.78 7.27
N THR A 283 -6.53 10.03 6.49
CA THR A 283 -6.62 8.56 6.41
C THR A 283 -5.39 7.89 7.01
N PRO A 284 -5.51 6.91 7.94
CA PRO A 284 -4.33 6.23 8.49
C PRO A 284 -3.73 5.18 7.56
N GLY A 285 -4.54 4.53 6.70
CA GLY A 285 -4.06 3.47 5.82
C GLY A 285 -4.01 3.82 4.34
N GLY A 286 -4.92 4.67 3.87
CA GLY A 286 -5.16 4.99 2.46
C GLY A 286 -6.64 5.31 2.22
N SER A 287 -7.05 5.51 0.98
CA SER A 287 -8.45 5.83 0.68
C SER A 287 -9.44 4.73 1.05
N SER A 288 -8.97 3.49 1.26
CA SER A 288 -9.81 2.34 1.61
C SER A 288 -10.19 2.27 3.08
N THR A 289 -9.62 3.15 3.91
CA THR A 289 -9.74 3.08 5.37
C THR A 289 -10.73 4.11 5.91
N PRO A 290 -11.46 3.82 7.00
CA PRO A 290 -12.26 4.82 7.69
C PRO A 290 -11.43 6.07 8.01
N ILE A 291 -12.00 7.26 7.81
CA ILE A 291 -11.29 8.51 8.06
C ILE A 291 -11.10 8.74 9.56
N PHE A 292 -10.02 9.44 9.89
CA PHE A 292 -9.75 9.98 11.21
C PHE A 292 -9.86 11.51 11.19
N THR A 293 -10.07 12.07 12.37
CA THR A 293 -10.16 13.52 12.62
C THR A 293 -8.97 14.01 13.45
N ALA A 294 -8.95 15.30 13.80
CA ALA A 294 -7.95 15.86 14.71
C ALA A 294 -7.92 15.18 16.10
N GLU A 295 -9.02 14.57 16.54
CA GLU A 295 -9.09 13.84 17.83
C GLU A 295 -8.17 12.60 17.85
N HIS A 296 -7.79 12.10 16.67
CA HIS A 296 -7.03 10.87 16.52
C HIS A 296 -5.53 11.12 16.31
N LEU A 297 -5.05 12.37 16.44
CA LEU A 297 -3.66 12.76 16.18
C LEU A 297 -2.63 11.95 17.00
N ASP A 298 -3.02 11.57 18.22
CA ASP A 298 -2.18 10.88 19.20
C ASP A 298 -2.43 9.36 19.24
N VAL A 299 -3.25 8.82 18.32
CA VAL A 299 -3.41 7.37 18.17
C VAL A 299 -2.09 6.80 17.64
N PRO A 300 -1.46 5.84 18.35
CA PRO A 300 -0.27 5.17 17.83
C PRO A 300 -0.56 4.51 16.48
N LEU A 301 0.26 4.78 15.47
CA LEU A 301 0.11 4.17 14.14
C LEU A 301 0.67 2.74 14.13
N ASP A 302 -0.05 1.87 14.81
CA ASP A 302 0.11 0.42 14.77
C ASP A 302 -1.22 -0.26 14.41
N TYR A 303 -1.19 -1.56 14.10
CA TYR A 303 -2.39 -2.24 13.59
C TYR A 303 -3.50 -2.37 14.65
N GLU A 304 -3.13 -2.49 15.92
CA GLU A 304 -4.06 -2.71 17.02
C GLU A 304 -4.76 -1.42 17.46
N SER A 305 -3.99 -0.36 17.68
CA SER A 305 -4.46 0.94 18.18
C SER A 305 -5.33 1.65 17.16
N VAL A 306 -4.93 1.63 15.88
CA VAL A 306 -5.75 2.18 14.78
C VAL A 306 -7.04 1.38 14.62
N GLY A 307 -6.97 0.05 14.76
CA GLY A 307 -8.14 -0.83 14.78
C GLY A 307 -9.11 -0.50 15.92
N ALA A 308 -8.58 -0.35 17.13
CA ALA A 308 -9.35 0.00 18.32
C ALA A 308 -9.99 1.40 18.24
N ALA A 309 -9.36 2.31 17.50
CA ALA A 309 -9.88 3.65 17.22
C ALA A 309 -10.92 3.69 16.07
N GLY A 310 -11.28 2.55 15.47
CA GLY A 310 -12.36 2.45 14.49
C GLY A 310 -11.92 2.63 13.03
N SER A 311 -10.62 2.62 12.74
CA SER A 311 -10.09 2.57 11.37
C SER A 311 -9.20 1.34 11.18
N MET A 312 -8.33 1.35 10.17
CA MET A 312 -7.34 0.30 9.95
C MET A 312 -6.04 0.88 9.41
N LEU A 313 -4.91 0.35 9.87
CA LEU A 313 -3.61 0.74 9.35
C LEU A 313 -3.29 -0.09 8.11
N GLY A 314 -3.75 0.39 6.95
CA GLY A 314 -3.55 -0.23 5.64
C GLY A 314 -2.10 -0.12 5.14
N THR A 315 -1.90 0.71 4.11
CA THR A 315 -0.57 0.90 3.48
C THR A 315 0.25 2.01 4.14
N ARG A 316 -0.28 2.67 5.19
CA ARG A 316 0.28 3.87 5.83
C ARG A 316 0.34 5.08 4.88
N ALA A 317 -0.63 5.16 3.98
CA ALA A 317 -0.89 6.33 3.16
C ALA A 317 -1.66 7.39 3.94
N LEU A 318 -0.93 8.31 4.56
CA LEU A 318 -1.46 9.41 5.37
C LEU A 318 -1.86 10.57 4.47
N GLN A 319 -3.08 10.52 3.92
CA GLN A 319 -3.68 11.63 3.17
C GLN A 319 -4.30 12.62 4.14
N ILE A 320 -3.81 13.85 4.16
CA ILE A 320 -4.10 14.84 5.21
C ILE A 320 -4.80 16.06 4.60
N PHE A 321 -5.93 16.46 5.17
CA PHE A 321 -6.78 17.54 4.65
C PHE A 321 -7.05 18.59 5.72
N ASP A 322 -6.84 19.85 5.37
CA ASP A 322 -7.13 21.02 6.22
C ASP A 322 -8.61 21.47 6.12
N GLU A 323 -8.98 22.50 6.88
CA GLU A 323 -10.35 23.03 6.95
C GLU A 323 -10.89 23.58 5.61
N THR A 324 -10.03 23.75 4.59
CA THR A 324 -10.43 24.34 3.31
C THR A 324 -11.06 23.33 2.35
N THR A 325 -10.95 22.03 2.63
CA THR A 325 -11.45 20.97 1.74
C THR A 325 -12.79 20.41 2.19
N SER A 326 -13.73 20.27 1.24
CA SER A 326 -14.98 19.53 1.46
C SER A 326 -14.71 18.03 1.62
N VAL A 327 -15.18 17.44 2.71
CA VAL A 327 -15.09 15.98 2.92
C VAL A 327 -15.97 15.23 1.91
N VAL A 328 -17.15 15.77 1.58
CA VAL A 328 -18.07 15.24 0.57
C VAL A 328 -17.36 15.12 -0.78
N ARG A 329 -16.64 16.16 -1.20
CA ARG A 329 -15.87 16.13 -2.44
C ARG A 329 -14.73 15.11 -2.38
N ALA A 330 -14.00 15.02 -1.27
CA ALA A 330 -12.92 14.05 -1.12
C ALA A 330 -13.43 12.61 -1.27
N VAL A 331 -14.49 12.24 -0.53
CA VAL A 331 -15.07 10.89 -0.62
C VAL A 331 -15.71 10.64 -1.99
N THR A 332 -16.32 11.65 -2.61
CA THR A 332 -16.85 11.53 -3.99
C THR A 332 -15.74 11.13 -4.96
N ARG A 333 -14.56 11.75 -4.86
CA ARG A 333 -13.40 11.42 -5.73
C ARG A 333 -12.86 10.02 -5.46
N TRP A 334 -12.78 9.60 -4.20
CA TRP A 334 -12.38 8.22 -3.88
C TRP A 334 -13.42 7.21 -4.38
N THR A 335 -14.72 7.47 -4.25
CA THR A 335 -15.77 6.59 -4.80
C THR A 335 -15.74 6.55 -6.33
N GLU A 336 -15.48 7.67 -7.01
CA GLU A 336 -15.25 7.68 -8.47
C GLU A 336 -14.05 6.81 -8.86
N PHE A 337 -12.97 6.84 -8.08
CA PHE A 337 -11.82 5.95 -8.26
C PHE A 337 -12.23 4.48 -8.11
N TYR A 338 -12.91 4.10 -7.02
CA TYR A 338 -13.35 2.71 -6.82
C TYR A 338 -14.32 2.22 -7.88
N LYS A 339 -15.21 3.10 -8.36
CA LYS A 339 -16.08 2.84 -9.50
C LYS A 339 -15.26 2.57 -10.77
N HIS A 340 -14.25 3.41 -11.04
CA HIS A 340 -13.39 3.26 -12.23
C HIS A 340 -12.58 1.96 -12.18
N GLU A 341 -12.07 1.62 -11.00
CA GLU A 341 -11.15 0.51 -10.78
C GLU A 341 -11.83 -0.82 -10.42
N SER A 342 -13.16 -0.85 -10.38
CA SER A 342 -13.90 -2.09 -10.20
C SER A 342 -13.68 -3.02 -11.40
N CYS A 343 -13.21 -4.26 -11.16
CA CYS A 343 -13.10 -5.26 -12.24
C CYS A 343 -14.44 -5.74 -12.81
N GLY A 344 -15.56 -5.32 -12.21
CA GLY A 344 -16.90 -5.65 -12.67
C GLY A 344 -17.37 -7.08 -12.39
N LYS A 345 -16.63 -7.90 -11.62
CA LYS A 345 -16.99 -9.30 -11.39
C LYS A 345 -18.26 -9.47 -10.54
N CYS A 346 -18.34 -8.80 -9.39
CA CYS A 346 -19.47 -8.95 -8.47
C CYS A 346 -20.47 -7.79 -8.62
N THR A 347 -21.76 -8.12 -8.71
CA THR A 347 -22.85 -7.16 -8.81
C THR A 347 -22.86 -6.10 -7.69
N PRO A 348 -22.71 -6.44 -6.39
CA PRO A 348 -22.74 -5.42 -5.33
C PRO A 348 -21.66 -4.35 -5.53
N CYS A 349 -20.44 -4.72 -5.90
CA CYS A 349 -19.40 -3.74 -6.19
C CYS A 349 -19.63 -3.01 -7.51
N ARG A 350 -19.90 -3.75 -8.61
CA ARG A 350 -20.02 -3.17 -9.97
C ARG A 350 -21.15 -2.15 -10.07
N GLU A 351 -22.35 -2.53 -9.62
CA GLU A 351 -23.53 -1.66 -9.68
C GLU A 351 -23.57 -0.71 -8.48
N GLY A 352 -23.16 -1.19 -7.30
CA GLY A 352 -23.22 -0.40 -6.07
C GLY A 352 -22.27 0.79 -6.07
N THR A 353 -21.01 0.63 -6.51
CA THR A 353 -20.08 1.77 -6.61
C THR A 353 -20.52 2.80 -7.66
N PHE A 354 -21.16 2.34 -8.74
CA PHE A 354 -21.78 3.23 -9.72
C PHE A 354 -22.90 4.07 -9.08
N TRP A 355 -23.77 3.42 -8.30
CA TRP A 355 -24.86 4.10 -7.61
C TRP A 355 -24.37 5.06 -6.51
N LEU A 356 -23.43 4.62 -5.67
CA LEU A 356 -22.79 5.46 -4.65
C LEU A 356 -22.23 6.75 -5.24
N ALA A 357 -21.50 6.65 -6.36
CA ALA A 357 -20.93 7.82 -7.05
C ALA A 357 -22.03 8.80 -7.52
N GLN A 358 -23.16 8.30 -8.04
CA GLN A 358 -24.26 9.17 -8.46
C GLN A 358 -24.92 9.91 -7.30
N VAL A 359 -25.11 9.23 -6.16
CA VAL A 359 -25.72 9.85 -4.97
C VAL A 359 -24.77 10.90 -4.39
N LEU A 360 -23.48 10.56 -4.23
CA LEU A 360 -22.45 11.50 -3.77
C LEU A 360 -22.32 12.72 -4.69
N GLN A 361 -22.34 12.55 -6.01
CA GLN A 361 -22.30 13.66 -6.95
C GLN A 361 -23.51 14.60 -6.84
N ARG A 362 -24.71 14.09 -6.49
CA ARG A 362 -25.87 14.96 -6.23
C ARG A 362 -25.63 15.83 -5.00
N ILE A 363 -25.14 15.23 -3.91
CA ILE A 363 -24.81 15.95 -2.67
C ILE A 363 -23.65 16.93 -2.89
N GLU A 364 -22.60 16.55 -3.64
CA GLU A 364 -21.49 17.45 -3.98
C GLU A 364 -21.98 18.71 -4.74
N ARG A 365 -23.04 18.58 -5.55
CA ARG A 365 -23.61 19.66 -6.38
C ARG A 365 -24.70 20.48 -5.69
N GLY A 366 -24.98 20.28 -4.41
CA GLY A 366 -26.09 21.01 -3.75
C GLY A 366 -27.47 20.54 -4.17
N GLN A 367 -27.58 19.33 -4.72
CA GLN A 367 -28.81 18.74 -5.30
C GLN A 367 -29.25 17.48 -4.57
N GLY A 368 -28.65 17.20 -3.41
CA GLY A 368 -29.02 16.07 -2.56
C GLY A 368 -30.31 16.33 -1.78
N THR A 369 -30.79 15.30 -1.11
CA THR A 369 -31.90 15.33 -0.16
C THR A 369 -31.50 14.61 1.12
N PRO A 370 -32.16 14.85 2.27
CA PRO A 370 -31.90 14.05 3.47
C PRO A 370 -32.01 12.54 3.25
N ALA A 371 -32.94 12.11 2.38
CA ALA A 371 -33.10 10.72 1.99
C ALA A 371 -31.90 10.15 1.19
N ASP A 372 -31.12 10.99 0.51
CA ASP A 372 -29.90 10.55 -0.17
C ASP A 372 -28.82 10.14 0.83
N ILE A 373 -28.76 10.76 2.01
CA ILE A 373 -27.79 10.39 3.06
C ILE A 373 -28.12 9.01 3.62
N ASP A 374 -29.41 8.76 3.91
CA ASP A 374 -29.86 7.45 4.39
C ASP A 374 -29.67 6.37 3.32
N LEU A 375 -29.96 6.70 2.05
CA LEU A 375 -29.70 5.82 0.92
C LEU A 375 -28.20 5.49 0.78
N LEU A 376 -27.29 6.46 0.96
CA LEU A 376 -25.85 6.20 0.92
C LEU A 376 -25.44 5.16 1.96
N LEU A 377 -25.94 5.28 3.19
CA LEU A 377 -25.62 4.35 4.26
C LEU A 377 -26.20 2.96 3.99
N ASP A 378 -27.45 2.88 3.53
CA ASP A 378 -28.07 1.61 3.12
C ASP A 378 -27.29 0.93 1.98
N LEU A 379 -26.84 1.70 0.98
CA LEU A 379 -25.99 1.16 -0.09
C LEU A 379 -24.64 0.65 0.44
N CYS A 380 -24.02 1.36 1.38
CA CYS A 380 -22.78 0.92 2.01
C CYS A 380 -22.96 -0.42 2.74
N ASP A 381 -24.03 -0.55 3.52
CA ASP A 381 -24.36 -1.78 4.24
C ASP A 381 -24.70 -2.96 3.30
N ASN A 382 -25.19 -2.66 2.10
CA ASN A 382 -25.47 -3.66 1.07
C ASN A 382 -24.25 -4.13 0.27
N ILE A 383 -23.14 -3.40 0.33
CA ILE A 383 -21.88 -3.75 -0.35
C ILE A 383 -20.89 -4.36 0.64
N LEU A 384 -20.78 -3.78 1.84
CA LEU A 384 -19.81 -4.16 2.87
C LEU A 384 -19.95 -5.65 3.25
N GLY A 385 -18.85 -6.39 3.15
CA GLY A 385 -18.81 -7.83 3.44
C GLY A 385 -19.57 -8.72 2.45
N ARG A 386 -20.13 -8.15 1.37
CA ARG A 386 -20.90 -8.88 0.35
C ARG A 386 -20.26 -8.85 -1.04
N ALA A 387 -19.18 -8.07 -1.20
CA ALA A 387 -18.35 -8.10 -2.39
C ALA A 387 -17.40 -9.31 -2.41
N PHE A 388 -16.92 -9.67 -3.60
CA PHE A 388 -16.03 -10.82 -3.77
C PHE A 388 -14.61 -10.57 -3.24
N CYS A 389 -14.18 -9.32 -3.17
CA CYS A 389 -12.86 -8.92 -2.66
C CYS A 389 -12.98 -7.62 -1.87
N ALA A 390 -11.91 -7.26 -1.15
CA ALA A 390 -11.86 -6.11 -0.25
C ALA A 390 -12.02 -4.75 -0.94
N LEU A 391 -12.00 -4.66 -2.28
CA LEU A 391 -12.33 -3.42 -2.98
C LEU A 391 -13.73 -2.91 -2.61
N GLY A 392 -14.70 -3.81 -2.46
CA GLY A 392 -16.06 -3.43 -2.05
C GLY A 392 -16.09 -2.76 -0.68
N ASP A 393 -15.37 -3.33 0.29
CA ASP A 393 -15.28 -2.79 1.66
C ASP A 393 -14.51 -1.47 1.69
N GLY A 394 -13.44 -1.37 0.90
CA GLY A 394 -12.67 -0.14 0.74
C GLY A 394 -13.47 0.99 0.08
N ALA A 395 -14.44 0.67 -0.78
CA ALA A 395 -15.29 1.66 -1.44
C ALA A 395 -16.37 2.25 -0.52
N THR A 396 -16.74 1.56 0.58
CA THR A 396 -17.79 1.99 1.51
C THR A 396 -17.25 2.64 2.78
N SER A 397 -16.12 2.13 3.29
CA SER A 397 -15.48 2.60 4.53
C SER A 397 -15.23 4.11 4.64
N PRO A 398 -14.72 4.82 3.60
CA PRO A 398 -14.55 6.27 3.68
C PRO A 398 -15.88 7.02 3.69
N ILE A 399 -16.94 6.48 3.09
CA ILE A 399 -18.27 7.12 3.05
C ILE A 399 -18.91 7.04 4.43
N THR A 400 -18.97 5.85 5.03
CA THR A 400 -19.63 5.63 6.32
C THR A 400 -18.99 6.47 7.43
N SER A 401 -17.65 6.48 7.48
CA SER A 401 -16.91 7.31 8.43
C SER A 401 -17.03 8.82 8.13
N ALA A 402 -17.04 9.25 6.88
CA ALA A 402 -17.29 10.66 6.55
C ALA A 402 -18.67 11.13 6.99
N VAL A 403 -19.71 10.32 6.79
CA VAL A 403 -21.06 10.65 7.29
C VAL A 403 -21.09 10.63 8.83
N GLN A 404 -20.37 9.71 9.47
CA GLN A 404 -20.28 9.66 10.94
C GLN A 404 -19.67 10.94 11.53
N TYR A 405 -18.54 11.41 11.00
CA TYR A 405 -17.81 12.55 11.57
C TYR A 405 -18.24 13.91 11.02
N PHE A 406 -18.82 13.96 9.83
CA PHE A 406 -19.12 15.21 9.12
C PHE A 406 -20.53 15.22 8.53
N ARG A 407 -21.52 14.59 9.18
CA ARG A 407 -22.92 14.56 8.73
C ARG A 407 -23.44 15.94 8.32
N GLU A 408 -23.12 16.97 9.09
CA GLU A 408 -23.53 18.36 8.83
C GLU A 408 -23.08 18.87 7.44
N GLU A 409 -21.91 18.43 6.95
CA GLU A 409 -21.46 18.79 5.59
C GLU A 409 -22.23 18.06 4.49
N PHE A 410 -22.70 16.85 4.75
CA PHE A 410 -23.60 16.13 3.84
C PHE A 410 -24.97 16.78 3.82
N GLU A 411 -25.50 17.18 4.98
CA GLU A 411 -26.76 17.91 5.10
C GLU A 411 -26.70 19.26 4.39
N ALA A 412 -25.61 20.01 4.56
CA ALA A 412 -25.37 21.25 3.82
C ALA A 412 -25.28 21.02 2.30
N GLY A 413 -24.67 19.91 1.88
CA GLY A 413 -24.60 19.46 0.48
C GLY A 413 -25.97 19.12 -0.14
N CYS A 414 -27.04 19.00 0.64
CA CYS A 414 -28.39 18.85 0.10
C CYS A 414 -28.92 20.15 -0.53
N HIS A 415 -28.40 21.31 -0.17
CA HIS A 415 -28.91 22.59 -0.64
C HIS A 415 -27.84 23.58 -1.13
N THR A 416 -26.57 23.33 -0.81
CA THR A 416 -25.46 24.20 -1.21
C THR A 416 -24.34 23.38 -1.86
N PRO A 417 -23.89 23.74 -3.08
CA PRO A 417 -22.76 23.06 -3.73
C PRO A 417 -21.47 23.09 -2.91
N ALA A 418 -20.68 22.02 -2.99
CA ALA A 418 -19.42 21.87 -2.26
C ALA A 418 -18.38 22.94 -2.63
N ASP A 419 -18.37 23.42 -3.88
CA ASP A 419 -17.47 24.50 -4.33
C ASP A 419 -17.90 25.90 -3.84
N VAL A 420 -19.15 26.05 -3.41
CA VAL A 420 -19.61 27.27 -2.71
C VAL A 420 -19.23 27.21 -1.23
N LEU A 421 -19.44 26.06 -0.57
CA LEU A 421 -19.07 25.84 0.83
C LEU A 421 -17.55 25.86 1.03
N PHE A 422 -16.82 25.24 0.10
CA PHE A 422 -15.37 25.07 0.11
C PHE A 422 -14.78 25.49 -1.26
N PRO A 423 -14.63 26.81 -1.50
CA PRO A 423 -14.07 27.33 -2.74
C PRO A 423 -12.70 26.71 -3.06
N PRO A 424 -12.51 26.07 -4.23
CA PRO A 424 -11.27 25.36 -4.56
C PRO A 424 -10.01 26.23 -4.49
N GLU A 425 -10.14 27.54 -4.68
CA GLU A 425 -9.06 28.53 -4.55
C GLU A 425 -8.42 28.49 -3.15
N ARG A 426 -9.20 28.14 -2.11
CA ARG A 426 -8.70 28.09 -0.73
C ARG A 426 -7.79 26.89 -0.47
N SER A 427 -8.02 25.78 -1.17
CA SER A 427 -7.24 24.55 -1.05
C SER A 427 -6.08 24.45 -2.04
N ALA A 428 -6.11 25.25 -3.11
CA ALA A 428 -5.11 25.18 -4.16
C ALA A 428 -3.71 25.57 -3.67
N LEU A 429 -2.69 24.78 -4.04
CA LEU A 429 -1.28 25.11 -3.78
C LEU A 429 -0.73 26.16 -4.76
N PHE A 430 -1.27 26.17 -5.99
CA PHE A 430 -0.89 27.07 -7.07
C PHE A 430 -2.05 27.99 -7.41
N ASP A 431 -1.77 29.11 -8.10
CA ASP A 431 -2.80 30.04 -8.59
C ASP A 431 -3.89 29.30 -9.37
N TYR A 432 -5.04 29.10 -8.71
CA TYR A 432 -6.18 28.43 -9.30
C TYR A 432 -7.07 29.46 -9.97
N LYS A 433 -7.16 29.38 -11.30
CA LYS A 433 -8.23 30.01 -12.05
C LYS A 433 -9.27 28.94 -12.34
N PRO A 434 -10.52 29.08 -11.88
CA PRO A 434 -11.60 28.21 -12.29
C PRO A 434 -11.58 28.11 -13.82
N ARG A 435 -11.56 26.88 -14.36
CA ARG A 435 -11.89 26.74 -15.77
C ARG A 435 -13.29 27.32 -15.90
N LYS A 436 -13.45 28.41 -16.67
CA LYS A 436 -14.78 28.87 -17.10
C LYS A 436 -15.51 27.61 -17.51
N ALA A 437 -16.65 27.31 -16.87
CA ALA A 437 -17.50 26.22 -17.30
C ALA A 437 -17.62 26.37 -18.82
N LEU A 438 -17.04 25.44 -19.57
CA LEU A 438 -17.23 25.42 -21.01
C LEU A 438 -18.71 25.15 -21.17
N ALA A 439 -19.48 26.21 -21.38
CA ALA A 439 -20.90 26.12 -21.66
C ALA A 439 -21.06 25.15 -22.84
N GLY A 440 -21.62 23.97 -22.58
CA GLY A 440 -21.94 22.97 -23.61
C GLY A 440 -21.17 21.64 -23.62
N VAL A 441 -20.34 21.30 -22.61
CA VAL A 441 -19.63 19.98 -22.60
C VAL A 441 -20.26 18.93 -21.66
N HIS A 442 -21.28 19.30 -20.87
CA HIS A 442 -22.06 18.35 -20.05
C HIS A 442 -23.58 18.59 -20.16
N ALA A 443 -24.07 18.80 -21.38
CA ALA A 443 -25.49 18.73 -21.69
C ALA A 443 -25.84 17.31 -22.16
#